data_AF-A0A9E5KZB4-F1
#
_entry.id   AF-A0A9E5KZB4-F1
#
_cell.length_a   1.000
_cell.length_b   1.000
_cell.length_c   1.000
_cell.angle_alpha   90.00
_cell.angle_beta   90.00
_cell.angle_gamma   90.00
#
_symmetry.space_group_name_H-M   'P 1'
#
loop_
_entity.id
_entity.type
_entity.pdbx_description
1 polymer ?
#
loop_
_entity_poly.entity_id
_entity_poly.type
_entity_poly.pdbx_seq_one_letter_code
_entity_poly.pdbx_strand_id
1 'polypeptide(L)'
;DSQLLVASSAFSKDVYKALIRKNASDKETLLVSRLTVVAITIIAIFLAMDPNSSIFDIVSYAWAGFGATFGPVIIAALFWRRSSRNGAVAAMIGGLLTVIGWKQLSGGVFDVYELLPGFIIASICMVVFSLLEKHPDESVFKDFDVFIAIED
;
A
#
# COMPACT_ATOMS: atom_id res chain seq x y z
N ASP A 1 -13.80 -17.55 1.04
CA ASP A 1 -13.33 -18.00 2.38
C ASP A 1 -11.87 -17.67 2.66
N SER A 2 -10.91 -18.10 1.84
CA SER A 2 -9.48 -17.83 2.06
C SER A 2 -9.15 -16.33 2.20
N GLN A 3 -9.68 -15.48 1.32
CA GLN A 3 -9.46 -14.03 1.35
C GLN A 3 -9.98 -13.37 2.64
N LEU A 4 -11.16 -13.79 3.14
CA LEU A 4 -11.75 -13.28 4.40
C LEU A 4 -10.94 -13.71 5.64
N LEU A 5 -10.45 -14.95 5.64
CA LEU A 5 -9.59 -15.46 6.72
C LEU A 5 -8.23 -14.77 6.73
N VAL A 6 -7.62 -14.55 5.56
CA VAL A 6 -6.37 -13.81 5.44
C VAL A 6 -6.54 -12.36 5.91
N ALA A 7 -7.57 -11.66 5.44
CA ALA A 7 -7.85 -10.28 5.84
C ALA A 7 -8.10 -10.14 7.35
N SER A 8 -8.89 -11.04 7.94
CA SER A 8 -9.16 -11.03 9.39
C SER A 8 -7.94 -11.42 10.24
N SER A 9 -7.09 -12.33 9.76
CA SER A 9 -5.83 -12.66 10.42
C SER A 9 -4.87 -11.46 10.39
N ALA A 10 -4.73 -10.81 9.23
CA ALA A 10 -3.91 -9.60 9.09
C ALA A 10 -4.40 -8.51 10.04
N PHE A 11 -5.71 -8.25 10.09
CA PHE A 11 -6.26 -7.25 11.02
C PHE A 11 -6.00 -7.62 12.49
N SER A 12 -6.30 -8.86 12.90
CA SER A 12 -6.17 -9.26 14.30
C SER A 12 -4.71 -9.26 14.80
N LYS A 13 -3.74 -9.59 13.94
CA LYS A 13 -2.32 -9.61 14.30
C LYS A 13 -1.66 -8.25 14.11
N ASP A 14 -1.80 -7.67 12.92
CA ASP A 14 -1.00 -6.52 12.49
C ASP A 14 -1.62 -5.19 12.92
N VAL A 15 -2.94 -5.14 13.12
CA VAL A 15 -3.62 -3.93 13.61
C VAL A 15 -3.95 -4.10 15.09
N TYR A 16 -4.76 -5.11 15.44
CA TYR A 16 -5.26 -5.24 16.80
C TYR A 16 -4.14 -5.57 17.78
N LYS A 17 -3.40 -6.67 17.58
CA LYS A 17 -2.33 -7.03 18.50
C LYS A 17 -1.17 -6.02 18.41
N ALA A 18 -0.68 -5.65 17.23
CA ALA A 18 0.48 -4.77 17.14
C ALA A 18 0.24 -3.30 17.57
N LEU A 19 -0.93 -2.72 17.27
CA LEU A 19 -1.19 -1.29 17.48
C LEU A 19 -2.19 -1.00 18.62
N ILE A 20 -3.23 -1.82 18.79
CA ILE A 20 -4.32 -1.54 19.76
C ILE A 20 -4.02 -2.18 21.12
N ARG A 21 -3.72 -3.48 21.16
CA ARG A 21 -3.49 -4.25 22.39
C ARG A 21 -2.36 -5.27 22.23
N LYS A 22 -1.13 -4.81 22.45
CA LYS A 22 0.13 -5.58 22.34
C LYS A 22 0.16 -6.87 23.15
N ASN A 23 -0.51 -6.89 24.31
CA ASN A 23 -0.57 -8.04 25.21
C ASN A 23 -1.84 -8.88 25.04
N ALA A 24 -2.53 -8.79 23.90
CA ALA A 24 -3.73 -9.60 23.65
C ALA A 24 -3.38 -11.10 23.67
N SER A 25 -4.19 -11.87 24.41
CA SER A 25 -4.04 -13.33 24.49
C SER A 25 -4.50 -13.99 23.18
N ASP A 26 -4.06 -15.23 22.93
CA ASP A 26 -4.46 -15.93 21.70
C ASP A 26 -5.97 -16.16 21.59
N LYS A 27 -6.64 -16.39 22.73
CA LYS A 27 -8.11 -16.49 22.78
C LYS A 27 -8.79 -15.19 22.35
N GLU A 28 -8.24 -14.06 22.76
CA GLU A 28 -8.74 -12.73 22.39
C GLU A 28 -8.47 -12.43 20.92
N THR A 29 -7.27 -12.72 20.41
CA THR A 29 -6.94 -12.54 18.99
C THR A 29 -7.84 -13.39 18.09
N LEU A 30 -8.17 -14.63 18.51
CA LEU A 30 -9.13 -15.49 17.81
C LEU A 30 -10.55 -14.91 17.81
N LEU A 31 -11.00 -14.34 18.93
CA LEU A 31 -12.29 -13.68 19.01
C LEU A 31 -12.34 -12.48 18.07
N VAL A 32 -11.31 -11.63 18.09
CA VAL A 32 -11.20 -10.46 17.22
C VAL A 32 -11.21 -10.88 15.75
N SER A 33 -10.45 -11.91 15.37
CA SER A 33 -10.47 -12.45 14.00
C SER A 33 -11.90 -12.84 13.57
N ARG A 34 -12.65 -13.57 14.41
CA ARG A 34 -14.04 -13.94 14.11
C ARG A 34 -14.95 -12.72 13.95
N LEU A 35 -14.83 -11.74 14.85
CA LEU A 35 -15.59 -10.49 14.76
C LEU A 35 -15.25 -9.70 13.49
N THR A 36 -13.97 -9.68 13.10
CA THR A 36 -13.53 -9.05 11.86
C THR A 36 -14.12 -9.74 10.62
N VAL A 37 -14.18 -11.08 10.59
CA VAL A 37 -14.85 -11.81 9.49
C VAL A 37 -16.31 -11.40 9.35
N VAL A 38 -17.04 -11.33 10.47
CA VAL A 38 -18.44 -10.90 10.48
C VAL A 38 -18.56 -9.47 9.96
N ALA A 39 -17.72 -8.56 10.45
CA ALA A 39 -17.72 -7.16 10.04
C ALA A 39 -17.43 -6.99 8.54
N ILE A 40 -16.41 -7.67 8.00
CA ILE A 40 -16.08 -7.61 6.57
C ILE A 40 -17.22 -8.18 5.73
N THR A 41 -17.84 -9.28 6.16
CA THR A 41 -19.00 -9.88 5.47
C THR A 41 -20.17 -8.90 5.38
N ILE A 42 -20.47 -8.18 6.47
CA ILE A 42 -21.53 -7.17 6.48
C ILE A 42 -21.22 -6.05 5.47
N ILE A 43 -19.99 -5.52 5.47
CA ILE A 43 -19.57 -4.49 4.51
C ILE A 43 -19.68 -5.01 3.07
N ALA A 44 -19.25 -6.24 2.80
CA ALA A 44 -19.33 -6.86 1.49
C ALA A 44 -20.78 -6.99 0.99
N ILE A 45 -21.73 -7.35 1.87
CA ILE A 45 -23.15 -7.40 1.53
C ILE A 45 -23.65 -6.01 1.15
N PHE A 46 -23.31 -4.97 1.92
CA PHE A 46 -23.72 -3.59 1.60
C PHE A 46 -23.15 -3.12 0.25
N LEU A 47 -21.89 -3.42 -0.05
CA LEU A 47 -21.27 -3.06 -1.32
C LEU A 47 -21.88 -3.86 -2.49
N ALA A 48 -22.23 -5.13 -2.29
CA ALA A 48 -22.86 -5.96 -3.32
C ALA A 48 -24.30 -5.55 -3.66
N MET A 49 -24.96 -4.79 -2.78
CA MET A 49 -26.30 -4.26 -3.01
C MET A 49 -26.34 -3.05 -3.94
N ASP A 50 -25.19 -2.44 -4.26
CA ASP A 50 -25.10 -1.35 -5.25
C ASP A 50 -24.73 -1.92 -6.64
N PRO A 51 -25.71 -2.08 -7.56
CA PRO A 51 -25.45 -2.63 -8.89
C PRO A 51 -24.71 -1.66 -9.83
N ASN A 52 -24.55 -0.38 -9.45
CA ASN A 52 -23.88 0.62 -10.30
C ASN A 52 -22.36 0.57 -10.17
N SER A 53 -21.86 0.11 -9.03
CA SER A 53 -20.43 -0.04 -8.78
C SER A 53 -20.02 -1.47 -9.10
N SER A 54 -19.32 -1.69 -10.22
CA SER A 54 -18.81 -3.03 -10.50
C SER A 54 -17.81 -3.43 -9.42
N ILE A 55 -17.91 -4.67 -8.92
CA ILE A 55 -16.91 -5.26 -8.02
C ILE A 55 -15.50 -5.09 -8.61
N PHE A 56 -15.39 -5.19 -9.94
CA PHE A 56 -14.15 -4.95 -10.67
C PHE A 56 -13.61 -3.53 -10.47
N ASP A 57 -14.45 -2.51 -10.46
CA ASP A 57 -14.02 -1.11 -10.32
C ASP A 57 -13.55 -0.83 -8.90
N ILE A 58 -14.26 -1.33 -7.89
CA ILE A 58 -13.88 -1.19 -6.48
C ILE A 58 -12.53 -1.86 -6.24
N VAL A 59 -12.36 -3.09 -6.74
CA VAL A 59 -11.13 -3.86 -6.58
C VAL A 59 -9.99 -3.20 -7.35
N SER A 60 -10.19 -2.84 -8.62
CA SER A 60 -9.18 -2.17 -9.44
C SER A 60 -8.74 -0.86 -8.80
N TYR A 61 -9.66 -0.06 -8.27
CA TYR A 61 -9.32 1.18 -7.58
C TYR A 61 -8.48 0.95 -6.31
N ALA A 62 -8.81 -0.08 -5.51
CA ALA A 62 -7.99 -0.46 -4.36
C ALA A 62 -6.58 -0.92 -4.77
N TRP A 63 -6.46 -1.71 -5.84
CA TRP A 63 -5.17 -2.12 -6.41
C TRP A 63 -4.39 -0.95 -7.00
N ALA A 64 -5.06 0.05 -7.58
CA ALA A 64 -4.43 1.27 -8.07
C ALA A 64 -3.73 2.02 -6.92
N GLY A 65 -4.42 2.19 -5.79
CA GLY A 65 -3.86 2.80 -4.59
C GLY A 65 -2.62 2.06 -4.09
N PHE A 66 -2.69 0.73 -3.99
CA PHE A 66 -1.55 -0.09 -3.56
C PHE A 66 -0.38 -0.05 -4.54
N GLY A 67 -0.64 -0.21 -5.84
CA GLY A 67 0.38 -0.20 -6.88
C GLY A 67 1.10 1.15 -6.97
N ALA A 68 0.36 2.27 -6.88
CA ALA A 68 0.94 3.61 -6.89
C ALA A 68 1.75 3.91 -5.62
N THR A 69 1.31 3.42 -4.46
CA THR A 69 1.95 3.69 -3.17
C THR A 69 3.21 2.84 -2.97
N PHE A 70 3.15 1.55 -3.27
CA PHE A 70 4.23 0.60 -2.97
C PHE A 70 5.11 0.26 -4.17
N GLY A 71 4.58 0.27 -5.39
CA GLY A 71 5.31 -0.14 -6.59
C GLY A 71 6.63 0.62 -6.77
N PRO A 72 6.61 1.96 -6.84
CA PRO A 72 7.83 2.76 -7.02
C PRO A 72 8.82 2.59 -5.86
N VAL A 73 8.32 2.44 -4.64
CA VAL A 73 9.15 2.26 -3.44
C VAL A 73 9.87 0.91 -3.48
N ILE A 74 9.17 -0.17 -3.80
CA ILE A 74 9.75 -1.52 -3.88
C ILE A 74 10.79 -1.58 -5.01
N ILE A 75 10.45 -1.04 -6.19
CA ILE A 75 11.39 -1.01 -7.33
C ILE A 75 12.66 -0.24 -6.98
N ALA A 76 12.51 0.93 -6.36
CA ALA A 76 13.66 1.73 -5.94
C ALA A 76 14.47 1.05 -4.84
N ALA A 77 13.84 0.39 -3.86
CA ALA A 77 14.55 -0.33 -2.80
C ALA A 77 15.38 -1.51 -3.34
N LEU A 78 14.89 -2.21 -4.37
CA LEU A 78 15.56 -3.38 -4.96
C LEU A 78 16.63 -3.01 -5.99
N PHE A 79 16.40 -1.98 -6.79
CA PHE A 79 17.24 -1.69 -7.96
C PHE A 79 17.96 -0.34 -7.90
N TRP A 80 17.68 0.49 -6.90
CA TRP A 80 18.26 1.81 -6.79
C TRP A 80 18.94 2.04 -5.45
N ARG A 81 20.27 1.93 -5.47
CA ARG A 81 21.14 2.18 -4.30
C ARG A 81 20.88 3.51 -3.61
N ARG A 82 20.49 4.56 -4.36
CA ARG A 82 20.20 5.90 -3.81
C ARG A 82 18.78 6.07 -3.26
N SER A 83 18.01 5.01 -3.13
CA SER A 83 16.72 5.05 -2.45
C SER A 83 16.88 5.54 -1.01
N SER A 84 15.88 6.28 -0.51
CA SER A 84 15.91 6.90 0.80
C SER A 84 14.58 6.78 1.53
N ARG A 85 14.60 6.94 2.85
CA ARG A 85 13.39 6.92 3.66
C ARG A 85 12.45 8.08 3.32
N ASN A 86 12.97 9.29 3.14
CA ASN A 86 12.12 10.45 2.84
C ASN A 86 11.57 10.36 1.42
N GLY A 87 12.37 9.85 0.47
CA GLY A 87 11.91 9.49 -0.87
C GLY A 87 10.75 8.49 -0.83
N ALA A 88 10.89 7.42 -0.05
CA ALA A 88 9.85 6.40 0.07
C ALA A 88 8.56 6.97 0.66
N VAL A 89 8.64 7.76 1.74
CA VAL A 89 7.47 8.41 2.34
C VAL A 89 6.80 9.39 1.37
N ALA A 90 7.59 10.21 0.67
CA ALA A 90 7.07 11.15 -0.32
C ALA A 90 6.38 10.42 -1.49
N ALA A 91 6.96 9.31 -1.96
CA ALA A 91 6.38 8.47 -2.99
C ALA A 91 5.05 7.85 -2.55
N MET A 92 4.99 7.30 -1.34
CA MET A 92 3.77 6.71 -0.79
C MET A 92 2.63 7.75 -0.69
N ILE A 93 2.93 8.94 -0.15
CA ILE A 93 1.94 10.02 -0.02
C ILE A 93 1.54 10.54 -1.40
N GLY A 94 2.52 10.80 -2.28
CA GLY A 94 2.29 11.32 -3.63
C GLY A 94 1.44 10.37 -4.48
N GLY A 95 1.74 9.06 -4.45
CA GLY A 95 0.97 8.04 -5.15
C GLY A 95 -0.46 7.95 -4.65
N LEU A 96 -0.66 7.86 -3.33
CA LEU A 96 -1.99 7.75 -2.73
C LEU A 96 -2.85 8.99 -3.02
N LEU A 97 -2.31 10.19 -2.81
CA LEU A 97 -3.03 11.44 -3.09
C LEU A 97 -3.37 11.59 -4.57
N THR A 98 -2.47 11.15 -5.45
CA THR A 98 -2.72 11.18 -6.90
C THR A 98 -3.84 10.23 -7.26
N VAL A 99 -3.86 9.00 -6.76
CA VAL A 99 -4.96 8.05 -7.06
C VAL A 99 -6.31 8.58 -6.56
N ILE A 100 -6.37 9.11 -5.34
CA ILE A 100 -7.59 9.69 -4.77
C ILE A 100 -8.05 10.91 -5.55
N GLY A 101 -7.12 11.82 -5.89
CA GLY A 101 -7.43 13.03 -6.63
C GLY A 101 -7.84 12.75 -8.08
N TRP A 102 -7.14 11.82 -8.74
CA TRP A 102 -7.36 11.48 -10.14
C TRP A 102 -8.75 10.86 -10.36
N LYS A 103 -9.22 10.03 -9.43
CA LYS A 103 -10.55 9.39 -9.53
C LYS A 103 -11.71 10.38 -9.63
N GLN A 104 -11.52 11.59 -9.11
CA GLN A 104 -12.55 12.64 -9.09
C GLN A 104 -12.56 13.49 -10.36
N LEU A 105 -11.55 13.33 -11.22
CA LEU A 105 -11.44 14.03 -12.49
C LEU A 105 -12.01 13.15 -13.61
N SER A 106 -12.65 13.78 -14.59
CA SER A 106 -13.22 13.07 -15.73
C SER A 106 -12.97 13.82 -17.03
N GLY A 107 -12.91 13.06 -18.13
CA GLY A 107 -12.77 13.57 -19.48
C GLY A 107 -11.35 13.51 -20.04
N GLY A 108 -11.22 12.93 -21.23
CA GLY A 108 -9.99 12.96 -22.02
C GLY A 108 -8.88 12.17 -21.33
N VAL A 109 -7.78 12.83 -20.97
CA VAL A 109 -6.62 12.19 -20.32
C VAL A 109 -6.96 11.68 -18.92
N PHE A 110 -7.98 12.23 -18.26
CA PHE A 110 -8.37 11.81 -16.91
C PHE A 110 -9.14 10.49 -16.87
N ASP A 111 -9.60 9.99 -18.01
CA ASP A 111 -10.27 8.68 -18.10
C ASP A 111 -9.26 7.51 -18.09
N VAL A 112 -7.96 7.82 -18.07
CA VAL A 112 -6.89 6.82 -17.90
C VAL A 112 -6.93 6.25 -16.49
N TYR A 113 -6.74 4.92 -16.42
CA TYR A 113 -6.66 4.18 -15.16
C TYR A 113 -5.72 4.85 -14.15
N GLU A 114 -6.22 5.12 -12.95
CA GLU A 114 -5.64 6.01 -11.94
C GLU A 114 -4.29 5.52 -11.42
N LEU A 115 -4.01 4.22 -11.57
CA LEU A 115 -2.72 3.63 -11.23
C LEU A 115 -1.58 4.26 -12.02
N LEU A 116 -1.76 4.50 -13.33
CA LEU A 116 -0.69 4.99 -14.19
C LEU A 116 -0.16 6.38 -13.75
N PRO A 117 -1.01 7.42 -13.63
CA PRO A 117 -0.56 8.73 -13.15
C PRO A 117 -0.09 8.66 -11.70
N GLY A 118 -0.75 7.88 -10.85
CA GLY A 118 -0.33 7.67 -9.46
C GLY A 118 1.09 7.12 -9.35
N PHE A 119 1.40 6.10 -10.15
CA PHE A 119 2.72 5.48 -10.20
C PHE A 119 3.79 6.43 -10.73
N ILE A 120 3.47 7.23 -11.75
CA ILE A 120 4.40 8.23 -12.31
C ILE A 120 4.73 9.29 -11.25
N ILE A 121 3.73 9.89 -10.61
CA ILE A 121 3.94 10.91 -9.58
C ILE A 121 4.70 10.33 -8.39
N ALA A 122 4.34 9.13 -7.91
CA ALA A 122 5.06 8.46 -6.84
C ALA A 122 6.53 8.17 -7.22
N SER A 123 6.81 7.76 -8.45
CA SER A 123 8.19 7.57 -8.94
C SER A 123 8.97 8.87 -8.98
N ILE A 124 8.36 9.97 -9.43
CA ILE A 124 8.98 11.31 -9.42
C ILE A 124 9.27 11.73 -7.98
N CYS A 125 8.31 11.59 -7.06
CA CYS A 125 8.50 11.87 -5.64
C CYS A 125 9.65 11.03 -5.06
N MET A 126 9.69 9.73 -5.38
CA MET A 126 10.76 8.82 -4.93
C MET A 126 12.14 9.35 -5.35
N VAL A 127 12.28 9.71 -6.62
CA VAL A 127 13.55 10.19 -7.18
C VAL A 127 13.93 11.56 -6.60
N VAL A 128 13.02 12.54 -6.67
CA VAL A 128 13.29 13.91 -6.25
C VAL A 128 13.66 13.97 -4.77
N PHE A 129 12.85 13.38 -3.89
CA PHE A 129 13.11 13.46 -2.46
C PHE A 129 14.31 12.62 -2.02
N SER A 130 14.62 11.51 -2.71
CA SER A 130 15.86 10.78 -2.45
C SER A 130 17.11 11.52 -2.91
N LEU A 131 17.03 12.30 -4.00
CA LEU A 131 18.15 13.13 -4.45
C LEU A 131 18.35 14.40 -3.60
N LEU A 132 17.27 14.94 -3.03
CA LEU A 132 17.33 16.08 -2.12
C LEU A 132 17.85 15.72 -0.72
N GLU A 133 17.84 14.43 -0.37
CA GLU A 133 18.34 13.95 0.92
C GLU A 133 19.87 14.12 1.00
N LYS A 134 20.30 15.12 1.78
CA LYS A 134 21.72 15.50 1.94
C LYS A 134 22.54 14.50 2.77
N HIS A 135 21.87 13.78 3.66
CA HIS A 135 22.47 12.76 4.54
C HIS A 135 21.75 11.44 4.30
N PRO A 136 22.02 10.75 3.18
CA PRO A 136 21.47 9.43 2.98
C PRO A 136 21.96 8.52 4.11
N ASP A 137 21.02 7.79 4.71
CA ASP A 137 21.31 6.88 5.80
C ASP A 137 22.27 5.77 5.31
N GLU A 138 23.50 5.77 5.81
CA GLU A 138 24.53 4.79 5.40
C GLU A 138 24.10 3.35 5.63
N SER A 139 23.18 3.11 6.58
CA SER A 139 22.61 1.78 6.80
C SER A 139 21.85 1.26 5.58
N VAL A 140 21.11 2.13 4.87
CA VAL A 140 20.35 1.76 3.67
C VAL A 140 21.29 1.34 2.54
N PHE A 141 22.41 2.05 2.37
CA PHE A 141 23.41 1.69 1.37
C PHE A 141 24.12 0.39 1.71
N LYS A 142 24.45 0.19 2.98
CA LYS A 142 25.08 -1.04 3.45
C LYS A 142 24.18 -2.25 3.22
N ASP A 143 22.90 -2.15 3.54
CA ASP A 143 21.94 -3.23 3.34
C ASP A 143 21.76 -3.54 1.85
N PHE A 144 21.71 -2.52 1.00
CA PHE A 144 21.69 -2.69 -0.46
C PHE A 144 22.96 -3.37 -1.00
N ASP A 145 24.13 -2.93 -0.56
CA ASP A 145 25.42 -3.47 -0.99
C ASP A 145 25.59 -4.93 -0.55
N VAL A 146 25.11 -5.29 0.65
CA VAL A 146 25.06 -6.68 1.13
C VAL A 146 24.11 -7.53 0.28
N PHE A 147 22.94 -7.00 -0.09
CA PHE A 147 22.00 -7.72 -0.94
C PHE A 147 22.60 -8.08 -2.30
N ILE A 148 23.22 -7.11 -2.98
CA ILE A 148 23.88 -7.33 -4.28
C ILE A 148 25.02 -8.34 -4.16
N ALA A 149 25.82 -8.27 -3.08
CA ALA A 149 26.93 -9.20 -2.85
C ALA A 149 26.51 -10.67 -2.58
N ILE A 150 25.23 -10.94 -2.29
CA ILE A 150 24.68 -12.29 -2.16
C ILE A 150 24.19 -12.83 -3.51
N GLU A 151 23.84 -11.94 -4.43
CA GLU A 151 23.35 -12.30 -5.77
C GLU A 151 24.48 -12.66 -6.75
N ASP A 152 25.67 -12.07 -6.56
CA ASP A 152 26.92 -12.38 -7.28
C ASP A 152 27.68 -13.60 -6.72
#